data_AF-A0A4P5T3B9-F1
#
_entry.id   AF-A0A4P5T3B9-F1
#
_cell.length_a   1.000
_cell.length_b   1.000
_cell.length_c   1.000
_cell.angle_alpha   90.00
_cell.angle_beta   90.00
_cell.angle_gamma   90.00
#
_symmetry.space_group_name_H-M   'P 1'
#
loop_
_entity.id
_entity.type
_entity.pdbx_description
1 polymer ?
#
loop_
_entity_poly.entity_id
_entity_poly.type
_entity_poly.pdbx_seq_one_letter_code
_entity_poly.pdbx_strand_id
1 'polypeptide(L)'
;MEEQTWHQKYHEQLSFGERLSDTITKVMGSWQFIIWQTLIVLIWMILNIIGFVHHWDVYPFVLLNLIFSTQAAYAAPIIMMSQNRQNQRDREQALHDYQVNIAAKKEIEDIQRQLSKIEVDKLDKILQLLRENKA
;
A
#
# COMPACT_ATOMS: atom_id res chain seq x y z
N MET A 1 29.80 -9.39 -2.52
CA MET A 1 28.83 -8.61 -3.32
C MET A 1 27.56 -8.60 -2.49
N GLU A 2 27.35 -7.56 -1.68
CA GLU A 2 26.14 -7.43 -0.86
C GLU A 2 24.92 -7.36 -1.79
N GLU A 3 24.00 -8.31 -1.64
CA GLU A 3 22.76 -8.35 -2.41
C GLU A 3 21.97 -7.08 -2.11
N GLN A 4 21.95 -6.16 -3.07
CA GLN A 4 21.13 -4.95 -3.00
C GLN A 4 19.66 -5.37 -2.84
N THR A 5 19.10 -5.11 -1.66
CA THR A 5 17.70 -5.36 -1.36
C THR A 5 16.80 -4.66 -2.37
N TRP A 6 15.81 -5.38 -2.89
CA TRP A 6 14.82 -4.97 -3.91
C TRP A 6 14.20 -3.58 -3.69
N HIS A 7 14.20 -3.10 -2.44
CA HIS A 7 13.77 -1.76 -2.04
C HIS A 7 14.56 -0.60 -2.68
N GLN A 8 15.84 -0.78 -3.01
CA GLN A 8 16.67 0.29 -3.60
C GLN A 8 16.45 0.46 -5.11
N LYS A 9 16.12 -0.62 -5.83
CA LYS A 9 16.02 -0.61 -7.30
C LYS A 9 14.78 0.13 -7.83
N TYR A 10 13.76 0.36 -7.00
CA TYR A 10 12.54 1.10 -7.37
C TYR A 10 12.64 2.62 -7.16
N HIS A 11 13.71 3.13 -6.55
CA HIS A 11 13.83 4.55 -6.22
C HIS A 11 14.47 5.41 -7.32
N GLU A 12 14.97 4.81 -8.41
CA GLU A 12 15.87 5.50 -9.34
C GLU A 12 15.25 5.98 -10.67
N GLN A 13 13.93 5.83 -10.86
CA GLN A 13 13.26 6.30 -12.08
C GLN A 13 11.92 7.02 -11.84
N LEU A 14 11.74 7.68 -10.68
CA LEU A 14 10.55 8.51 -10.48
C LEU A 14 10.71 9.81 -11.28
N SER A 15 9.93 9.94 -12.35
CA SER A 15 9.75 11.19 -13.09
C SER A 15 9.32 12.32 -12.15
N PHE A 16 9.69 13.56 -12.46
CA PHE A 16 9.34 14.74 -11.64
C PHE A 16 7.83 14.80 -11.34
N GLY A 17 6.99 14.42 -12.30
CA GLY A 17 5.53 14.36 -12.13
C GLY A 17 5.06 13.29 -11.14
N GLU A 18 5.78 12.17 -11.02
CA GLU A 18 5.44 11.08 -10.10
C GLU A 18 5.85 11.43 -8.66
N ARG A 19 7.00 12.10 -8.47
CA ARG A 19 7.41 12.60 -7.15
C ARG A 19 6.46 13.70 -6.65
N LEU A 20 6.01 14.56 -7.55
CA LEU A 20 5.05 15.62 -7.22
C LEU A 20 3.69 15.03 -6.83
N SER A 21 3.17 14.09 -7.61
CA SER A 21 1.88 13.41 -7.33
C SER A 21 1.88 12.69 -5.98
N ASP A 22 3.00 12.08 -5.60
CA ASP A 22 3.14 11.42 -4.30
C ASP A 22 3.14 12.38 -3.14
N THR A 23 3.85 13.49 -3.31
CA THR A 23 3.93 14.53 -2.29
C THR A 23 2.56 15.17 -2.12
N ILE A 24 1.88 15.50 -3.22
CA ILE A 24 0.51 16.04 -3.21
C ILE A 24 -0.46 15.05 -2.58
N THR A 25 -0.38 13.76 -2.88
CA THR A 25 -1.27 12.74 -2.31
C THR A 25 -1.04 12.59 -0.80
N LYS A 26 0.22 12.59 -0.34
CA LYS A 26 0.56 12.56 1.10
C LYS A 26 0.06 13.81 1.82
N VAL A 27 0.12 14.98 1.18
CA VAL A 27 -0.35 16.24 1.74
C VAL A 27 -1.88 16.29 1.77
N MET A 28 -2.57 15.92 0.69
CA MET A 28 -4.04 15.88 0.64
C MET A 28 -4.65 14.84 1.58
N GLY A 29 -3.94 13.74 1.88
CA GLY A 29 -4.38 12.73 2.84
C GLY A 29 -4.13 13.09 4.31
N SER A 30 -3.45 14.19 4.61
CA SER A 30 -3.12 14.57 5.99
C SER A 30 -4.29 15.28 6.68
N TRP A 31 -4.58 14.90 7.92
CA TRP A 31 -5.55 15.58 8.78
C TRP A 31 -5.24 17.07 8.97
N GLN A 32 -3.96 17.47 8.91
CA GLN A 32 -3.57 18.88 9.02
C GLN A 32 -3.99 19.71 7.80
N PHE A 33 -4.02 19.13 6.60
CA PHE A 33 -4.45 19.82 5.39
C PHE A 33 -5.93 20.18 5.44
N ILE A 34 -6.77 19.24 5.91
CA ILE A 34 -8.22 19.46 6.05
C ILE A 34 -8.49 20.63 6.99
N ILE A 35 -7.82 20.69 8.15
CA ILE A 35 -7.99 21.76 9.13
C ILE A 35 -7.64 23.13 8.52
N TRP A 36 -6.48 23.24 7.86
CA TRP A 36 -6.07 24.48 7.21
C TRP A 36 -7.02 24.90 6.08
N GLN A 37 -7.44 23.96 5.23
CA GLN A 37 -8.39 24.22 4.15
C GLN A 37 -9.72 24.75 4.69
N THR A 38 -10.27 24.14 5.75
CA THR A 38 -11.52 24.59 6.37
C THR A 38 -11.40 25.97 6.99
N LEU A 39 -10.26 26.28 7.64
CA LEU A 39 -10.01 27.61 8.18
C LEU A 39 -9.95 28.69 7.10
N ILE A 40 -9.28 28.42 5.98
CA ILE A 40 -9.19 29.36 4.85
C ILE A 40 -10.57 29.66 4.28
N VAL A 41 -11.41 28.63 4.09
CA VAL A 41 -12.79 28.78 3.62
C VAL A 41 -13.62 29.61 4.59
N LEU A 42 -13.53 29.32 5.89
CA LEU A 42 -14.23 30.08 6.93
C LEU A 42 -13.83 31.56 6.92
N ILE A 43 -12.52 31.85 6.86
CA ILE A 43 -12.00 33.21 6.80
C ILE A 43 -12.51 33.91 5.53
N TRP A 44 -12.46 33.25 4.38
CA TRP A 44 -12.96 33.79 3.11
C TRP A 44 -14.44 34.14 3.17
N MET A 45 -15.25 33.24 3.73
CA MET A 45 -16.68 33.43 3.90
C MET A 45 -16.97 34.62 4.84
N ILE A 46 -16.28 34.70 5.98
CA ILE A 46 -16.43 35.79 6.96
C ILE A 46 -16.05 37.15 6.35
N LEU A 47 -14.92 37.22 5.62
CA LEU A 47 -14.47 38.45 4.95
C LEU A 47 -15.46 38.94 3.89
N ASN A 48 -16.08 38.02 3.13
CA ASN A 48 -17.11 38.36 2.14
C ASN A 48 -18.43 38.81 2.78
N ILE A 49 -18.84 38.19 3.89
CA ILE A 49 -20.08 38.56 4.62
C ILE A 49 -19.96 39.92 5.30
N ILE A 50 -18.80 40.25 5.88
CA ILE A 50 -18.57 41.52 6.58
C ILE A 50 -18.55 42.72 5.59
N GLY A 51 -18.51 42.47 4.28
CA GLY A 51 -18.64 43.50 3.26
C GLY A 51 -17.47 44.48 3.23
N PHE A 52 -16.26 44.01 3.56
CA PHE A 52 -15.06 44.85 3.67
C PHE A 52 -14.63 45.47 2.33
N VAL A 53 -14.99 44.84 1.21
CA VAL A 53 -14.85 45.38 -0.17
C VAL A 53 -16.05 44.84 -0.96
N HIS A 54 -16.80 45.71 -1.63
CA HIS A 54 -17.86 45.41 -2.62
C HIS A 54 -18.13 43.91 -2.85
N HIS A 55 -19.27 43.40 -2.36
CA HIS A 55 -19.71 41.99 -2.43
C HIS A 55 -19.24 41.23 -3.69
N TRP A 56 -18.04 40.67 -3.64
CA TRP A 56 -17.40 40.10 -4.82
C TRP A 56 -17.87 38.66 -5.05
N ASP A 57 -18.33 38.00 -3.97
CA ASP A 57 -18.93 36.67 -3.97
C ASP A 57 -20.18 36.66 -3.07
N VAL A 58 -21.29 37.20 -3.58
CA VAL A 58 -22.60 37.23 -2.90
C VAL A 58 -23.09 35.80 -2.69
N TYR A 59 -23.79 35.54 -1.58
CA TYR A 59 -24.48 34.26 -1.33
C TYR A 59 -25.28 33.85 -2.59
N PRO A 60 -24.98 32.71 -3.24
CA PRO A 60 -24.47 31.45 -2.68
C PRO A 60 -22.99 31.10 -2.97
N PHE A 61 -22.07 32.08 -2.98
CA PHE A 61 -20.61 31.88 -3.16
C PHE A 61 -20.22 31.12 -4.46
N VAL A 62 -20.60 31.67 -5.61
CA VAL A 62 -20.40 31.03 -6.92
C VAL A 62 -18.92 30.86 -7.26
N LEU A 63 -18.05 31.81 -6.89
CA LEU A 63 -16.63 31.72 -7.19
C LEU A 63 -15.95 30.64 -6.34
N LEU A 64 -16.28 30.59 -5.05
CA LEU A 64 -15.80 29.54 -4.16
C LEU A 64 -16.24 28.16 -4.68
N ASN A 65 -17.51 28.03 -5.06
CA ASN A 65 -18.03 26.78 -5.62
C ASN A 65 -17.24 26.35 -6.87
N LEU A 66 -17.00 27.28 -7.81
CA LEU A 66 -16.25 27.00 -9.05
C LEU A 66 -14.81 26.54 -8.77
N ILE A 67 -14.12 27.19 -7.84
CA ILE A 67 -12.75 26.83 -7.46
C ILE A 67 -12.73 25.42 -6.85
N PHE A 68 -13.65 25.12 -5.92
CA PHE A 68 -13.74 23.79 -5.30
C PHE A 68 -14.09 22.69 -6.31
N SER A 69 -15.01 22.94 -7.24
CA SER A 69 -15.35 21.99 -8.30
C SER A 69 -14.14 21.71 -9.20
N THR A 70 -13.39 22.75 -9.56
CA THR A 70 -12.17 22.60 -10.35
C THR A 70 -11.09 21.87 -9.57
N GLN A 71 -10.89 22.19 -8.28
CA GLN A 71 -9.95 21.50 -7.40
C GLN A 71 -10.27 20.01 -7.29
N ALA A 72 -11.54 19.63 -7.12
CA ALA A 72 -11.97 18.24 -7.07
C ALA A 72 -11.71 17.52 -8.42
N ALA A 73 -11.99 18.19 -9.53
CA ALA A 73 -11.76 17.65 -10.87
C ALA A 73 -10.27 17.34 -11.14
N TYR A 74 -9.34 18.15 -10.64
CA TYR A 74 -7.90 17.88 -10.73
C TYR A 74 -7.41 16.86 -9.69
N ALA A 75 -8.01 16.82 -8.50
CA ALA A 75 -7.63 15.88 -7.45
C ALA A 75 -7.95 14.42 -7.84
N ALA A 76 -9.11 14.17 -8.44
CA ALA A 76 -9.54 12.82 -8.84
C ALA A 76 -8.52 12.03 -9.69
N PRO A 77 -8.00 12.56 -10.82
CA PRO A 77 -7.02 11.84 -11.63
C PRO A 77 -5.66 11.68 -10.91
N ILE A 78 -5.22 12.66 -10.11
CA ILE A 78 -3.97 12.56 -9.33
C ILE A 78 -4.08 11.43 -8.31
N ILE A 79 -5.21 11.37 -7.59
CA ILE A 79 -5.50 10.30 -6.64
C ILE A 79 -5.55 8.95 -7.37
N MET A 80 -6.21 8.88 -8.53
CA MET A 80 -6.28 7.66 -9.33
C MET A 80 -4.91 7.20 -9.85
N MET A 81 -4.02 8.11 -10.24
CA MET A 81 -2.65 7.78 -10.64
C MET A 81 -1.84 7.21 -9.48
N SER A 82 -1.93 7.85 -8.30
CA SER A 82 -1.29 7.35 -7.08
C SER A 82 -1.83 5.97 -6.68
N GLN A 83 -3.16 5.78 -6.74
CA GLN A 83 -3.82 4.50 -6.46
C GLN A 83 -3.41 3.41 -7.45
N ASN A 84 -3.41 3.69 -8.76
CA ASN A 84 -3.01 2.72 -9.78
C ASN A 84 -1.58 2.22 -9.54
N ARG A 85 -0.68 3.12 -9.13
CA ARG A 85 0.71 2.77 -8.83
C ARG A 85 0.86 2.00 -7.52
N GLN A 86 0.09 2.33 -6.48
CA GLN A 86 0.04 1.53 -5.25
C GLN A 86 -0.48 0.11 -5.55
N ASN A 87 -1.59 -0.02 -6.30
CA ASN A 87 -2.14 -1.30 -6.72
C ASN A 87 -1.16 -2.16 -7.53
N GLN A 88 -0.34 -1.54 -8.39
CA GLN A 88 0.70 -2.27 -9.13
C GLN A 88 1.75 -2.86 -8.18
N ARG A 89 2.23 -2.08 -7.20
CA ARG A 89 3.19 -2.56 -6.19
C ARG A 89 2.58 -3.66 -5.33
N ASP A 90 1.34 -3.49 -4.87
CA ASP A 90 0.64 -4.47 -4.07
C ASP A 90 0.44 -5.78 -4.85
N ARG A 91 0.16 -5.70 -6.15
CA ARG A 91 0.06 -6.86 -7.03
C ARG A 91 1.39 -7.59 -7.20
N GLU A 92 2.49 -6.87 -7.42
CA GLU A 92 3.82 -7.46 -7.51
C GLU A 92 4.22 -8.15 -6.20
N GLN A 93 3.97 -7.51 -5.06
CA GLN A 93 4.20 -8.09 -3.74
C GLN A 93 3.36 -9.35 -3.54
N ALA A 94 2.07 -9.32 -3.87
CA ALA A 94 1.18 -10.49 -3.75
C ALA A 94 1.65 -11.65 -4.65
N LEU A 95 2.16 -11.38 -5.85
CA LEU A 95 2.72 -12.41 -6.74
C LEU A 95 4.00 -13.03 -6.17
N HIS A 96 4.86 -12.23 -5.55
CA HIS A 96 6.06 -12.71 -4.89
C HIS A 96 5.71 -13.57 -3.67
N ASP A 97 4.81 -13.09 -2.81
CA ASP A 97 4.34 -13.81 -1.64
C ASP A 97 3.67 -15.14 -2.04
N TYR A 98 2.92 -15.15 -3.14
CA TYR A 98 2.34 -16.38 -3.70
C TYR A 98 3.43 -17.39 -4.09
N GLN A 99 4.49 -16.97 -4.79
CA GLN A 99 5.58 -17.87 -5.19
C GLN A 99 6.33 -18.44 -3.99
N VAL A 100 6.61 -17.59 -2.99
CA VAL A 100 7.24 -18.03 -1.73
C VAL A 100 6.35 -19.04 -1.02
N ASN A 101 5.04 -18.83 -0.99
CA ASN A 101 4.10 -19.76 -0.36
C ASN A 101 4.07 -21.13 -1.08
N ILE A 102 4.09 -21.15 -2.41
CA ILE A 102 4.20 -22.39 -3.18
C ILE A 102 5.52 -23.12 -2.88
N ALA A 103 6.64 -22.40 -2.80
CA ALA A 103 7.94 -22.98 -2.46
C ALA A 103 7.93 -23.56 -1.03
N ALA A 104 7.43 -22.81 -0.06
CA ALA A 104 7.30 -23.24 1.32
C ALA A 104 6.38 -24.47 1.46
N LYS A 105 5.27 -24.51 0.71
CA LYS A 105 4.39 -25.68 0.67
C LYS A 105 5.14 -26.92 0.19
N LYS A 106 5.94 -26.80 -0.88
CA LYS A 106 6.73 -27.92 -1.41
C LYS A 106 7.78 -28.39 -0.39
N GLU A 107 8.45 -27.46 0.28
CA GLU A 107 9.41 -27.78 1.33
C GLU A 107 8.76 -28.54 2.50
N ILE A 108 7.56 -28.12 2.92
CA ILE A 108 6.77 -28.84 3.94
C ILE A 108 6.41 -30.26 3.46
N GLU A 109 5.95 -30.42 2.22
CA GLU A 109 5.64 -31.75 1.66
C GLU A 109 6.89 -32.66 1.64
N ASP A 110 8.05 -32.12 1.30
CA ASP A 110 9.30 -32.86 1.28
C ASP A 110 9.76 -33.24 2.71
N ILE A 111 9.61 -32.34 3.68
CA ILE A 111 9.87 -32.61 5.10
C ILE A 111 8.93 -33.72 5.61
N GLN A 112 7.63 -33.64 5.31
CA GLN A 112 6.65 -34.67 5.69
C GLN A 112 7.02 -36.04 5.12
N ARG A 113 7.44 -36.11 3.86
CA ARG A 113 7.91 -37.36 3.24
C ARG A 113 9.15 -37.93 3.93
N GLN A 114 10.10 -37.09 4.32
CA GLN A 114 11.29 -37.53 5.05
C GLN A 114 10.92 -38.05 6.45
N LEU A 115 10.03 -37.37 7.16
CA LEU A 115 9.50 -37.81 8.45
C LEU A 115 8.82 -39.18 8.35
N SER A 116 7.94 -39.39 7.37
CA SER A 116 7.28 -40.68 7.17
C SER A 116 8.27 -41.81 6.85
N LYS A 117 9.34 -41.53 6.08
CA LYS A 117 10.40 -42.53 5.84
C LYS A 117 11.14 -42.90 7.12
N ILE A 118 11.51 -41.90 7.93
CA ILE A 118 12.19 -42.13 9.21
C ILE A 118 11.28 -42.92 10.15
N GLU A 119 9.98 -42.62 10.19
CA GLU A 119 8.99 -43.33 11.01
C GLU A 119 8.94 -44.83 10.67
N VAL A 120 8.85 -45.17 9.37
CA VAL A 120 8.85 -46.56 8.89
C VAL A 120 10.18 -47.27 9.21
N ASP A 121 11.32 -46.64 8.91
CA ASP A 121 12.65 -47.22 9.18
C ASP A 121 12.87 -47.51 10.68
N LYS A 122 12.37 -46.63 11.55
CA LYS A 122 12.44 -46.80 13.01
C LYS A 122 11.53 -47.94 13.47
N LEU A 123 10.32 -48.05 12.91
CA LEU A 123 9.39 -49.14 13.22
C LEU A 123 10.00 -50.50 12.87
N ASP A 124 10.59 -50.63 11.68
CA ASP A 124 11.23 -51.86 11.21
C ASP A 124 12.41 -52.28 12.12
N LYS A 125 13.25 -51.31 12.53
CA LYS A 125 14.32 -51.58 13.50
C LYS A 125 13.81 -52.06 14.85
N ILE A 126 12.73 -51.47 15.37
CA ILE A 126 12.13 -51.92 16.63
C ILE A 126 11.60 -53.35 16.50
N LEU A 127 10.90 -53.66 15.40
CA LEU A 127 10.39 -55.01 15.14
C LEU A 127 11.51 -56.04 15.00
N GLN A 128 12.63 -55.68 14.37
CA GLN A 128 13.81 -56.53 14.26
C GLN A 128 14.42 -56.83 15.65
N LEU A 129 14.66 -55.80 16.46
CA LEU A 129 15.21 -55.96 17.81
C LEU A 129 14.31 -56.81 18.72
N LEU A 130 12.99 -56.64 18.62
CA LEU A 130 12.02 -57.45 19.35
C LEU A 130 12.04 -58.93 18.92
N ARG A 131 12.34 -59.20 17.64
CA ARG A 131 12.42 -60.56 17.10
C ARG A 131 13.74 -61.24 17.52
N GLU A 132 14.85 -60.53 17.50
CA GLU A 132 16.16 -61.01 17.95
C GLU A 132 16.18 -61.35 19.45
N ASN A 133 15.52 -60.55 20.30
CA ASN A 133 15.45 -60.82 21.76
C ASN A 133 14.49 -61.96 22.14
N LYS A 134 13.67 -62.43 21.19
CA LYS A 134 12.76 -63.56 21.38
C LYS A 134 13.35 -64.91 20.94
N ALA A 135 14.52 -64.91 20.30
CA ALA A 135 15.29 -66.09 19.90
C ALA A 135 16.34 -66.42 20.96
#